data_AF-A0A1J4QDM2-F1
#
_entry.id   AF-A0A1J4QDM2-F1
#
_cell.length_a   1.000
_cell.length_b   1.000
_cell.length_c   1.000
_cell.angle_alpha   90.00
_cell.angle_beta   90.00
_cell.angle_gamma   90.00
#
_symmetry.space_group_name_H-M   'P 1'
#
loop_
_entity.id
_entity.type
_entity.pdbx_description
1 polymer ?
#
loop_
_entity_poly.entity_id
_entity_poly.type
_entity_poly.pdbx_seq_one_letter_code
_entity_poly.pdbx_strand_id
1 'polypeptide(L)'
;MSVVPVRLRGRSLAELLLVITLLGALALVVVPPLTALGPERVELAAVEVAGAIRFAQSEARRSGVEHGVLLDTAAQRLRVYRIDDSGPSPVVTFEVYHPLDKQLYDIRFATDARYQKVRLDEATFVYQASPAASRTSAS
;
A
#
# COMPACT_ATOMS: atom_id res chain seq x y z
N MET A 1 -17.01 -26.60 64.63
CA MET A 1 -16.67 -26.11 63.27
C MET A 1 -17.09 -24.65 63.18
N SER A 2 -16.14 -23.71 63.21
CA SER A 2 -16.42 -22.28 63.09
C SER A 2 -16.53 -21.91 61.61
N VAL A 3 -17.70 -21.43 61.20
CA VAL A 3 -17.90 -20.87 59.86
C VAL A 3 -17.37 -19.44 59.90
N VAL A 4 -16.25 -19.18 59.21
CA VAL A 4 -15.72 -17.82 59.05
C VAL A 4 -16.48 -17.16 57.90
N PRO A 5 -17.24 -16.08 58.13
CA PRO A 5 -17.94 -15.39 57.05
C PRO A 5 -16.93 -14.64 56.18
N VAL A 6 -16.81 -15.04 54.91
CA VAL A 6 -16.08 -14.26 53.91
C VAL A 6 -16.93 -13.03 53.57
N ARG A 7 -16.50 -11.86 54.02
CA ARG A 7 -17.12 -10.59 53.60
C ARG A 7 -16.70 -10.29 52.17
N LEU A 8 -17.62 -10.45 51.22
CA LEU A 8 -17.49 -9.90 49.88
C LEU A 8 -17.64 -8.37 49.97
N ARG A 9 -16.52 -7.65 50.07
CA ARG A 9 -16.48 -6.18 49.97
C ARG A 9 -16.72 -5.81 48.50
N GLY A 10 -17.93 -5.36 48.17
CA GLY A 10 -18.19 -4.72 46.88
C GLY A 10 -17.31 -3.47 46.74
N ARG A 11 -16.64 -3.31 45.59
CA ARG A 11 -15.87 -2.09 45.28
C ARG A 11 -16.82 -0.89 45.31
N SER A 12 -16.39 0.21 45.93
CA SER A 12 -17.22 1.43 45.95
C SER A 12 -17.24 2.09 44.58
N LEU A 13 -18.31 2.83 44.28
CA LEU A 13 -18.43 3.60 43.03
C LEU A 13 -17.28 4.62 42.88
N ALA A 14 -16.85 5.23 44.00
CA ALA A 14 -15.72 6.16 44.02
C ALA A 14 -14.39 5.48 43.64
N GLU A 15 -14.18 4.25 44.11
CA GLU A 15 -13.00 3.45 43.80
C GLU A 15 -12.97 3.05 42.31
N LEU A 16 -14.13 2.75 41.74
CA LEU A 16 -14.27 2.41 40.32
C LEU A 16 -14.05 3.64 39.42
N LEU A 17 -14.57 4.81 39.81
CA LEU A 17 -14.28 6.08 39.12
C LEU A 17 -12.78 6.41 39.17
N LEU A 18 -12.14 6.25 40.33
CA LEU A 18 -10.70 6.47 40.47
C LEU A 18 -9.90 5.56 39.54
N VAL A 19 -10.21 4.27 39.48
CA VAL A 19 -9.56 3.33 38.56
C VAL A 19 -9.77 3.70 37.09
N ILE A 20 -10.99 4.08 36.69
CA ILE A 20 -11.27 4.51 35.31
C ILE A 20 -10.49 5.77 34.95
N THR A 21 -10.44 6.76 35.85
CA THR A 21 -9.66 7.99 35.60
C THR A 21 -8.17 7.71 35.47
N LEU A 22 -7.63 6.79 36.29
CA LEU A 22 -6.24 6.37 36.21
C LEU A 22 -5.94 5.63 34.90
N LEU A 23 -6.83 4.72 34.49
CA LEU A 23 -6.71 4.00 33.22
C LEU A 23 -6.80 4.93 32.02
N GLY A 24 -7.71 5.91 32.04
CA GLY A 24 -7.80 6.93 30.99
C GLY A 24 -6.55 7.80 30.89
N ALA A 25 -5.99 8.21 32.02
CA ALA A 25 -4.73 8.95 32.06
C ALA A 25 -3.55 8.13 31.52
N LEU A 26 -3.47 6.84 31.87
CA LEU A 26 -2.43 5.94 31.36
C LEU A 26 -2.61 5.65 29.85
N ALA A 27 -3.84 5.52 29.37
CA ALA A 27 -4.13 5.32 27.96
C ALA A 27 -3.61 6.47 27.08
N LEU A 28 -3.65 7.71 27.58
CA LEU A 28 -3.10 8.88 26.87
C LEU A 28 -1.56 8.83 26.71
N VAL A 29 -0.85 8.16 27.62
CA VAL A 29 0.62 8.05 27.60
C VAL A 29 1.10 6.87 26.77
N VAL A 30 0.31 5.79 26.71
CA VAL A 30 0.68 4.55 26.03
C VAL A 30 0.48 4.64 24.50
N VAL A 31 -0.39 5.52 24.00
CA VAL A 31 -0.59 5.68 22.55
C VAL A 31 0.61 6.41 21.95
N PRO A 32 1.43 5.74 21.11
CA PRO A 32 2.49 6.42 20.39
C PRO A 32 1.86 7.49 19.49
N PRO A 33 2.42 8.71 19.40
CA PRO A 33 2.01 9.63 18.37
C PRO A 33 2.33 9.00 17.01
N LEU A 34 1.32 8.52 16.29
CA LEU A 34 1.41 7.98 14.91
C LEU A 34 1.91 9.01 13.88
N THR A 35 2.29 10.20 14.35
CA THR A 35 2.61 11.40 13.56
C THR A 35 4.11 11.57 13.26
N ALA A 36 5.00 10.77 13.87
CA ALA A 36 6.44 10.85 13.65
C ALA A 36 6.97 9.74 12.71
N LEU A 37 6.44 9.67 11.49
CA LEU A 37 6.83 8.65 10.49
C LEU A 37 7.40 9.28 9.20
N GLY A 38 8.04 10.45 9.28
CA GLY A 38 8.53 11.18 8.09
C GLY A 38 9.42 10.33 7.17
N PRO A 39 10.59 9.85 7.65
CA PRO A 39 11.50 9.02 6.86
C PRO A 39 10.89 7.66 6.50
N GLU A 40 10.17 7.04 7.45
CA GLU A 40 9.56 5.71 7.24
C GLU A 40 8.49 5.73 6.15
N ARG A 41 7.74 6.83 5.99
CA ARG A 41 6.73 6.95 4.93
C ARG A 41 7.35 7.05 3.54
N VAL A 42 8.48 7.73 3.41
CA VAL A 42 9.22 7.79 2.12
C VAL A 42 9.74 6.41 1.76
N GLU A 43 10.29 5.69 2.72
CA GLU A 43 10.73 4.31 2.52
C GLU A 43 9.56 3.40 2.14
N LEU A 44 8.42 3.50 2.85
CA LEU A 44 7.22 2.73 2.55
C LEU A 44 6.66 3.06 1.16
N ALA A 45 6.68 4.32 0.74
CA ALA A 45 6.34 4.71 -0.62
C ALA A 45 7.31 4.13 -1.66
N ALA A 46 8.61 4.14 -1.38
CA ALA A 46 9.62 3.57 -2.26
C ALA A 46 9.47 2.04 -2.40
N VAL A 47 9.20 1.34 -1.30
CA VAL A 47 8.88 -0.09 -1.28
C VAL A 47 7.65 -0.39 -2.12
N GLU A 48 6.60 0.44 -2.02
CA GLU A 48 5.39 0.28 -2.82
C GLU A 48 5.68 0.43 -4.32
N VAL A 49 6.40 1.48 -4.72
CA VAL A 49 6.80 1.71 -6.11
C VAL A 49 7.65 0.55 -6.64
N ALA A 50 8.64 0.10 -5.86
CA ALA A 50 9.46 -1.05 -6.22
C ALA A 50 8.63 -2.34 -6.31
N GLY A 51 7.64 -2.50 -5.43
CA GLY A 51 6.67 -3.59 -5.46
C GLY A 51 5.87 -3.62 -6.75
N ALA A 52 5.34 -2.47 -7.19
CA ALA A 52 4.61 -2.33 -8.44
C ALA A 52 5.46 -2.70 -9.67
N ILE A 53 6.71 -2.24 -9.72
CA ILE A 53 7.63 -2.54 -10.82
C ILE A 53 7.94 -4.04 -10.87
N ARG A 54 8.28 -4.65 -9.73
CA ARG A 54 8.56 -6.10 -9.64
C ARG A 54 7.33 -6.92 -10.01
N PHE A 55 6.16 -6.49 -9.56
CA PHE A 55 4.89 -7.13 -9.89
C PHE A 55 4.64 -7.09 -11.40
N ALA A 56 4.71 -5.92 -12.03
CA ALA A 56 4.54 -5.76 -13.47
C ALA A 56 5.54 -6.63 -14.26
N GLN A 57 6.82 -6.64 -13.85
CA GLN A 57 7.84 -7.49 -14.45
C GLN A 57 7.50 -8.99 -14.31
N SER A 58 7.04 -9.42 -13.13
CA SER A 58 6.68 -10.82 -12.88
C SER A 58 5.48 -11.25 -13.71
N GLU A 59 4.47 -10.39 -13.84
CA GLU A 59 3.26 -10.67 -14.63
C GLU A 59 3.57 -10.64 -16.13
N ALA A 60 4.46 -9.76 -16.60
CA ALA A 60 4.94 -9.80 -17.97
C ALA A 60 5.62 -11.12 -18.30
N ARG A 61 6.52 -11.58 -17.41
CA ARG A 61 7.21 -12.87 -17.59
C ARG A 61 6.28 -14.07 -17.50
N ARG A 62 5.27 -14.01 -16.63
CA ARG A 62 4.33 -15.11 -16.37
C ARG A 62 3.30 -15.25 -17.49
N SER A 63 2.71 -14.14 -17.91
CA SER A 63 1.63 -14.13 -18.90
C SER A 63 2.12 -14.08 -20.33
N GLY A 64 3.36 -13.61 -20.56
CA GLY A 64 3.89 -13.33 -21.90
C GLY A 64 3.33 -12.05 -22.53
N VAL A 65 2.47 -11.32 -21.82
CA VAL A 65 1.88 -10.05 -22.27
C VAL A 65 2.68 -8.88 -21.70
N GLU A 66 2.86 -7.81 -22.47
CA GLU A 66 3.58 -6.63 -21.99
C GLU A 66 2.85 -5.96 -20.81
N HIS A 67 3.55 -5.78 -19.70
CA HIS A 67 3.08 -5.06 -18.52
C HIS A 67 4.06 -3.94 -18.17
N GLY A 68 3.55 -2.86 -17.60
CA GLY A 68 4.35 -1.72 -17.19
C GLY A 68 3.73 -0.94 -16.02
N VAL A 69 4.44 0.10 -15.61
CA VAL A 69 4.02 0.99 -14.52
C VAL A 69 3.99 2.41 -15.05
N LEU A 70 2.90 3.12 -14.79
CA LEU A 70 2.75 4.53 -15.07
C LEU A 70 2.79 5.31 -13.75
N LEU A 71 3.80 6.16 -13.58
CA LEU A 71 3.83 7.19 -12.55
C LEU A 71 3.36 8.51 -13.14
N ASP A 72 2.27 9.03 -12.60
CA ASP A 72 1.76 10.35 -12.89
C ASP A 72 2.12 11.28 -11.73
N THR A 73 3.16 12.10 -11.93
CA THR A 73 3.65 13.05 -10.92
C THR A 73 2.69 14.24 -10.75
N ALA A 74 1.88 14.58 -11.76
CA ALA A 74 0.88 15.62 -11.64
C ALA A 74 -0.31 15.16 -10.79
N ALA A 75 -0.81 13.95 -11.06
CA ALA A 75 -1.91 13.35 -10.29
C ALA A 75 -1.46 12.66 -8.99
N GLN A 76 -0.15 12.58 -8.73
CA GLN A 76 0.44 11.88 -7.58
C GLN A 76 -0.07 10.44 -7.47
N ARG A 77 -0.02 9.73 -8.60
CA ARG A 77 -0.69 8.44 -8.78
C ARG A 77 0.23 7.45 -9.49
N LEU A 78 0.28 6.22 -8.98
CA LEU A 78 0.94 5.10 -9.62
C LEU A 78 -0.11 4.09 -10.06
N ARG A 79 -0.01 3.63 -11.30
CA ARG A 79 -0.85 2.55 -11.83
C ARG A 79 -0.03 1.51 -12.57
N VAL A 80 -0.41 0.25 -12.40
CA VAL A 80 0.12 -0.84 -13.25
C VAL A 80 -0.80 -0.99 -14.45
N TYR A 81 -0.21 -1.20 -15.62
CA TYR A 81 -0.94 -1.39 -16.87
C TYR A 81 -0.44 -2.63 -17.61
N ARG A 82 -1.30 -3.08 -18.53
CA ARG A 82 -1.05 -4.10 -19.54
C ARG A 82 -1.20 -3.45 -20.92
N ILE A 83 -0.45 -3.93 -21.89
CA ILE A 83 -0.70 -3.60 -23.30
C ILE A 83 -1.51 -4.74 -23.90
N ASP A 84 -2.67 -4.40 -24.44
CA ASP A 84 -3.49 -5.31 -25.25
C ASP A 84 -3.13 -5.09 -26.72
N ASP A 85 -2.51 -6.10 -27.33
CA ASP A 85 -2.08 -6.13 -28.72
C ASP A 85 -2.99 -7.01 -29.60
N SER A 86 -4.14 -7.45 -29.08
CA SER A 86 -5.09 -8.29 -29.82
C SER A 86 -5.80 -7.57 -30.98
N GLY A 87 -5.80 -6.23 -30.96
CA GLY A 87 -6.42 -5.36 -31.97
C GLY A 87 -5.43 -4.83 -33.02
N PRO A 88 -5.92 -4.02 -33.99
CA PRO A 88 -5.08 -3.43 -35.04
C PRO A 88 -4.09 -2.37 -34.51
N SER A 89 -4.21 -1.94 -33.26
CA SER A 89 -3.28 -1.03 -32.60
C SER A 89 -3.16 -1.40 -31.12
N PRO A 90 -1.94 -1.42 -30.54
CA PRO A 90 -1.76 -1.71 -29.12
C PRO A 90 -2.46 -0.67 -28.24
N VAL A 91 -3.20 -1.14 -27.22
CA VAL A 91 -3.93 -0.28 -26.28
C VAL A 91 -3.43 -0.51 -24.86
N VAL A 92 -3.11 0.57 -24.15
CA VAL A 92 -2.77 0.51 -22.72
C VAL A 92 -4.05 0.37 -21.89
N THR A 93 -4.14 -0.70 -21.12
CA THR A 93 -5.26 -0.99 -20.21
C THR A 93 -4.81 -0.99 -18.75
N PHE A 94 -5.57 -0.33 -17.89
CA PHE A 94 -5.30 -0.22 -16.45
C PHE A 94 -6.11 -1.22 -15.61
N GLU A 95 -6.44 -2.37 -16.20
CA GLU A 95 -7.27 -3.42 -15.59
C GLU A 95 -6.41 -4.49 -14.89
N VAL A 96 -5.31 -4.05 -14.28
CA VAL A 96 -4.40 -4.93 -13.55
C VAL A 96 -4.74 -4.85 -12.07
N TYR A 97 -4.94 -6.00 -11.44
CA TYR A 97 -5.34 -6.09 -10.03
C TYR A 97 -4.14 -6.32 -9.12
N HIS A 98 -4.17 -5.67 -7.96
CA HIS A 98 -3.15 -5.81 -6.94
C HIS A 98 -3.27 -7.19 -6.24
N PRO A 99 -2.15 -7.90 -6.02
CA PRO A 99 -2.17 -9.32 -5.68
C PRO A 99 -2.71 -9.63 -4.28
N LEU A 100 -2.69 -8.66 -3.35
CA LEU A 100 -3.10 -8.88 -1.96
C LEU A 100 -4.58 -8.54 -1.73
N ASP A 101 -4.99 -7.33 -2.09
CA ASP A 101 -6.32 -6.77 -1.83
C ASP A 101 -7.30 -6.96 -2.98
N LYS A 102 -6.83 -7.42 -4.16
CA LYS A 102 -7.61 -7.68 -5.36
C LYS A 102 -8.38 -6.47 -5.87
N GLN A 103 -7.94 -5.26 -5.52
CA GLN A 103 -8.42 -4.01 -6.12
C GLN A 103 -7.60 -3.67 -7.36
N LEU A 104 -8.06 -2.71 -8.16
CA LEU A 104 -7.21 -2.18 -9.24
C LEU A 104 -5.90 -1.69 -8.65
N TYR A 105 -4.79 -1.98 -9.33
CA TYR A 105 -3.45 -1.58 -8.93
C TYR A 105 -3.28 -0.06 -9.18
N ASP A 106 -3.85 0.72 -8.28
CA ASP A 106 -3.99 2.18 -8.33
C ASP A 106 -3.65 2.78 -6.96
N ILE A 107 -2.43 3.32 -6.84
CA ILE A 107 -1.94 3.94 -5.61
C ILE A 107 -1.99 5.46 -5.76
N ARG A 108 -2.56 6.14 -4.76
CA ARG A 108 -2.71 7.60 -4.73
C ARG A 108 -1.91 8.19 -3.59
N PHE A 109 -0.73 8.71 -3.87
CA PHE A 109 0.18 9.26 -2.86
C PHE A 109 -0.37 10.53 -2.20
N ALA A 110 -1.14 11.34 -2.93
CA ALA A 110 -1.71 12.58 -2.39
C ALA A 110 -2.85 12.37 -1.39
N THR A 111 -3.66 11.31 -1.55
CA THR A 111 -4.90 11.11 -0.78
C THR A 111 -4.82 9.96 0.22
N ASP A 112 -3.90 9.02 0.04
CA ASP A 112 -3.75 7.88 0.93
C ASP A 112 -3.03 8.30 2.22
N ALA A 113 -3.66 8.02 3.36
CA ALA A 113 -3.13 8.33 4.68
C ALA A 113 -1.75 7.70 4.95
N ARG A 114 -1.46 6.55 4.31
CA ARG A 114 -0.17 5.83 4.43
C ARG A 114 1.01 6.63 3.88
N TYR A 115 0.77 7.42 2.83
CA TYR A 115 1.82 8.18 2.12
C TYR A 115 1.69 9.70 2.33
N GLN A 116 0.88 10.15 3.30
CA GLN A 116 0.72 11.57 3.59
C GLN A 116 2.07 12.27 3.76
N LYS A 117 2.23 13.40 3.06
CA LYS A 117 3.44 14.24 2.98
C LYS A 117 4.59 13.67 2.13
N VAL A 118 4.40 12.53 1.46
CA VAL A 118 5.28 12.03 0.41
C VAL A 118 4.77 12.51 -0.94
N ARG A 119 5.69 12.89 -1.84
CA ARG A 119 5.34 13.30 -3.22
C ARG A 119 6.20 12.57 -4.24
N LEU A 120 5.59 12.21 -5.36
CA LEU A 120 6.27 11.86 -6.59
C LEU A 120 6.82 13.16 -7.21
N ASP A 121 8.12 13.20 -7.45
CA ASP A 121 8.78 14.36 -8.05
C ASP A 121 9.01 14.12 -9.55
N GLU A 122 9.81 13.11 -9.86
CA GLU A 122 10.14 12.69 -11.22
C GLU A 122 10.11 11.15 -11.34
N ALA A 123 9.75 10.65 -12.52
CA ALA A 123 9.84 9.23 -12.86
C ALA A 123 10.31 9.06 -14.31
N THR A 124 11.51 8.52 -14.48
CA THR A 124 12.10 8.24 -15.79
C THR A 124 12.34 6.75 -15.93
N PHE A 125 11.73 6.14 -16.94
CA PHE A 125 11.88 4.72 -17.25
C PHE A 125 12.53 4.57 -18.63
N VAL A 126 13.64 3.84 -18.68
CA VAL A 126 14.33 3.50 -19.92
C VAL A 126 14.11 2.02 -20.20
N TYR A 127 13.42 1.72 -21.30
CA TYR A 127 13.17 0.35 -21.73
C TYR A 127 14.11 0.00 -22.87
N GLN A 128 14.83 -1.11 -22.73
CA GLN A 128 15.51 -1.73 -23.86
C GLN A 128 14.56 -2.74 -24.48
N ALA A 129 14.13 -2.50 -25.72
CA ALA A 129 13.47 -3.54 -26.49
C ALA A 129 14.45 -4.70 -26.65
N SER A 130 14.06 -5.89 -26.19
CA SER A 130 14.72 -7.11 -26.66
C SER A 130 14.54 -7.13 -28.18
N PRO A 131 15.59 -7.41 -28.98
CA PRO A 131 15.44 -7.46 -30.43
C PRO A 131 14.33 -8.45 -30.74
N ALA A 132 13.19 -7.92 -31.18
CA ALA A 132 12.09 -8.74 -31.68
C ALA A 132 12.70 -9.62 -32.76
N ALA A 133 12.61 -10.94 -32.60
CA ALA A 133 12.99 -11.89 -33.64
C ALA A 133 12.37 -11.36 -34.94
N SER A 134 13.23 -10.94 -35.86
CA SER A 134 12.86 -10.40 -37.15
C SER A 134 11.96 -11.43 -37.83
N ARG A 135 10.65 -11.22 -37.76
CA ARG A 135 9.69 -11.93 -38.61
C ARG A 135 9.91 -11.38 -40.00
N THR A 136 10.84 -12.00 -40.71
CA THR A 136 11.05 -11.89 -42.14
C THR A 136 9.72 -12.21 -42.83
N SER A 137 8.95 -11.18 -43.15
CA SER A 137 8.00 -11.24 -44.25
C SER A 137 8.80 -11.04 -45.53
N ALA A 138 9.31 -12.13 -46.09
CA ALA A 138 9.73 -12.16 -47.48
C ALA A 138 8.49 -12.51 -48.31
N SER A 139 8.00 -11.50 -49.04
CA SER A 139 7.16 -11.63 -50.23
C SER A 139 7.94 -12.27 -51.37
#